data_AF-A0A497I2Y9-F1
#
_entry.id   AF-A0A497I2Y9-F1
#
_cell.length_a   1.000
_cell.length_b   1.000
_cell.length_c   1.000
_cell.angle_alpha   90.00
_cell.angle_beta   90.00
_cell.angle_gamma   90.00
#
_symmetry.space_group_name_H-M   'P 1'
#
loop_
_entity.id
_entity.type
_entity.pdbx_description
1 polymer ?
#
loop_
_entity_poly.entity_id
_entity_poly.type
_entity_poly.pdbx_seq_one_letter_code
_entity_poly.pdbx_strand_id
1 'polypeptide(L)'
;ALELLEEVERRRERAGKEAGILKEVLFVGVARAGSETQVVKADYADALKRFDFGEPPHVLVALGELHFMEKEALVRLASAPL
;
A
#
# COMPACT_ATOMS: atom_id res chain seq x y z
N ALA A 1 -8.23 -6.08 -0.08
CA ALA A 1 -6.92 -6.63 -0.52
C ALA A 1 -5.96 -6.78 0.66
N LEU A 2 -5.63 -5.71 1.41
CA LEU A 2 -4.69 -5.76 2.53
C LEU A 2 -5.04 -6.79 3.62
N GLU A 3 -6.31 -6.91 4.01
CA GLU A 3 -6.77 -7.91 4.97
C GLU A 3 -6.49 -9.36 4.54
N LEU A 4 -6.59 -9.64 3.24
CA LEU A 4 -6.26 -10.97 2.70
C LEU A 4 -4.76 -11.25 2.79
N LEU A 5 -3.92 -10.23 2.55
CA LEU A 5 -2.48 -10.36 2.67
C LEU A 5 -2.08 -10.63 4.14
N GLU A 6 -2.73 -9.95 5.10
CA GLU A 6 -2.50 -10.21 6.54
C GLU A 6 -2.89 -11.64 6.93
N GLU A 7 -4.00 -12.15 6.39
CA GLU A 7 -4.41 -13.53 6.64
C GLU A 7 -3.38 -14.52 6.05
N VAL A 8 -2.82 -14.23 4.87
CA VAL A 8 -1.72 -15.03 4.30
C VAL A 8 -0.49 -15.02 5.21
N GLU A 9 -0.12 -13.87 5.77
CA GLU A 9 1.00 -13.79 6.71
C GLU A 9 0.75 -14.59 7.99
N ARG A 10 -0.43 -14.47 8.60
CA ARG A 10 -0.79 -15.26 9.79
C ARG A 10 -0.66 -16.76 9.52
N ARG A 11 -1.01 -17.22 8.32
CA ARG A 11 -0.84 -18.62 7.93
C ARG A 11 0.63 -19.01 7.77
N ARG A 12 1.49 -18.13 7.24
CA ARG A 12 2.94 -18.36 7.16
C ARG A 12 3.57 -18.46 8.53
N GLU A 13 3.22 -17.55 9.44
CA GLU A 13 3.69 -17.54 10.83
C GLU A 13 3.33 -18.83 11.56
N ARG A 14 2.07 -19.27 11.49
CA ARG A 14 1.62 -20.56 12.08
C ARG A 14 2.35 -21.77 11.50
N ALA A 15 2.79 -21.69 10.25
CA ALA A 15 3.55 -22.74 9.59
C ALA A 15 5.06 -22.68 9.90
N GLY A 16 5.50 -21.80 10.81
CA GLY A 16 6.91 -21.62 11.18
C GLY A 16 7.75 -21.00 10.05
N LYS A 17 7.11 -20.31 9.10
CA LYS A 17 7.79 -19.60 8.01
C LYS A 17 7.97 -18.13 8.38
N GLU A 18 8.96 -17.50 7.76
CA GLU A 18 9.16 -16.05 7.84
C GLU A 18 7.89 -15.29 7.43
N ALA A 19 7.51 -14.32 8.28
CA ALA A 19 6.28 -13.52 8.21
C ALA A 19 6.53 -12.14 8.86
N GLY A 20 5.58 -11.20 8.68
CA GLY A 20 5.61 -9.87 9.31
C GLY A 20 6.09 -8.74 8.40
N ILE A 21 6.46 -9.05 7.15
CA ILE A 21 6.96 -8.09 6.17
C ILE A 21 5.91 -7.03 5.77
N LEU A 22 4.62 -7.37 5.81
CA LEU A 22 3.52 -6.43 5.46
C LEU A 22 3.49 -5.18 6.33
N LYS A 23 3.94 -5.27 7.59
CA LYS A 23 3.96 -4.13 8.51
C LYS A 23 5.07 -3.15 8.16
N GLU A 24 6.12 -3.61 7.50
CA GLU A 24 7.31 -2.83 7.15
C GLU A 24 7.25 -2.30 5.72
N VAL A 25 6.50 -2.99 4.84
CA VAL A 25 6.34 -2.58 3.45
C VAL A 25 5.43 -1.36 3.35
N LEU A 26 5.91 -0.34 2.62
CA LEU A 26 5.09 0.78 2.18
C LEU A 26 4.28 0.36 0.95
N PHE A 27 3.01 0.76 0.90
CA PHE A 27 2.12 0.46 -0.20
C PHE A 27 1.65 1.74 -0.88
N VAL A 28 1.25 1.61 -2.15
CA VAL A 28 0.51 2.65 -2.88
C VAL A 28 -0.84 2.10 -3.29
N GLY A 29 -1.91 2.73 -2.83
CA GLY A 29 -3.24 2.55 -3.37
C GLY A 29 -3.53 3.58 -4.45
N VAL A 30 -4.12 3.13 -5.55
CA VAL A 30 -4.60 3.97 -6.64
C VAL A 30 -6.06 3.63 -6.91
N ALA A 31 -6.93 4.63 -7.01
CA ALA A 31 -8.32 4.48 -7.39
C ALA A 31 -8.65 5.31 -8.63
N ARG A 32 -9.44 4.73 -9.53
CA ARG A 32 -9.95 5.38 -10.76
C ARG A 32 -8.83 6.02 -11.59
N ALA A 33 -7.73 5.29 -11.78
CA ALA A 33 -6.58 5.75 -12.57
C ALA A 33 -7.00 6.22 -13.96
N GLY A 34 -6.52 7.39 -14.38
CA GLY A 34 -6.87 8.02 -15.66
C GLY A 34 -8.17 8.83 -15.65
N SER A 35 -8.89 8.89 -14.52
CA SER A 35 -10.04 9.78 -14.34
C SER A 35 -9.64 11.12 -13.72
N GLU A 36 -10.48 12.14 -13.89
CA GLU A 36 -10.31 13.45 -13.24
C GLU A 36 -10.46 13.38 -11.71
N THR A 37 -11.13 12.34 -11.19
CA THR A 37 -11.35 12.13 -9.76
C THR A 37 -10.45 11.04 -9.19
N GLN A 38 -9.32 10.76 -9.83
CA GLN A 38 -8.38 9.75 -9.35
C GLN A 38 -7.90 10.05 -7.92
N VAL A 39 -7.63 8.99 -7.17
CA VAL A 39 -7.05 9.09 -5.82
C VAL A 39 -5.80 8.23 -5.76
N VAL A 40 -4.71 8.82 -5.26
CA VAL A 40 -3.44 8.13 -5.06
C VAL A 40 -3.01 8.37 -3.61
N LYS A 41 -2.73 7.30 -2.87
CA LYS A 41 -2.28 7.39 -1.47
C LYS A 41 -1.21 6.33 -1.21
N ALA A 42 -0.08 6.79 -0.69
CA ALA A 42 1.03 5.96 -0.25
C ALA A 42 1.08 5.96 1.27
N ASP A 43 1.12 4.78 1.88
CA ASP A 43 1.23 4.62 3.34
C ASP A 43 1.51 3.17 3.73
N TYR A 44 1.72 2.93 5.02
CA TYR A 44 1.74 1.59 5.59
C TYR A 44 0.36 0.94 5.58
N ALA A 45 0.33 -0.40 5.62
CA ALA A 45 -0.90 -1.19 5.52
C ALA A 45 -2.00 -0.74 6.51
N ASP A 46 -1.63 -0.44 7.76
CA ASP A 46 -2.58 -0.02 8.80
C ASP A 46 -3.28 1.31 8.50
N ALA A 47 -2.56 2.26 7.91
CA ALA A 47 -3.11 3.55 7.50
C ALA A 47 -3.97 3.39 6.24
N LEU A 48 -3.50 2.65 5.23
CA LEU A 48 -4.26 2.46 3.99
C LEU A 48 -5.58 1.72 4.18
N LYS A 49 -5.67 0.76 5.11
CA LYS A 49 -6.94 0.08 5.43
C LYS A 49 -8.03 1.03 5.94
N ARG A 50 -7.65 2.16 6.54
CA ARG A 50 -8.57 3.16 7.10
C ARG A 50 -8.85 4.30 6.13
N PHE A 51 -8.12 4.35 5.01
CA PHE A 51 -8.25 5.40 4.03
C PHE A 51 -9.38 5.07 3.05
N ASP A 52 -10.26 6.04 2.80
CA ASP A 52 -11.34 5.90 1.83
C ASP A 52 -10.84 6.23 0.42
N PHE A 53 -10.66 5.20 -0.40
CA PHE A 53 -10.29 5.33 -1.80
C PHE A 53 -11.48 5.71 -2.71
N GLY A 54 -12.71 5.67 -2.18
CA GLY A 54 -13.94 5.86 -2.94
C GLY A 54 -14.20 4.72 -3.92
N GLU A 55 -14.90 5.03 -5.00
CA GLU A 55 -15.37 4.06 -5.99
C GLU A 55 -14.22 3.32 -6.74
N PRO A 56 -14.44 2.06 -7.17
CA PRO A 56 -13.49 1.27 -7.97
C PRO A 56 -13.25 1.86 -9.38
N PRO A 57 -12.25 1.36 -10.13
CA PRO A 57 -11.33 0.27 -9.79
C PRO A 57 -10.20 0.72 -8.85
N HIS A 58 -9.73 -0.21 -8.02
CA HIS A 58 -8.60 -0.01 -7.12
C HIS A 58 -7.40 -0.87 -7.54
N VAL A 59 -6.21 -0.32 -7.38
CA VAL A 59 -4.91 -0.99 -7.54
C VAL A 59 -4.12 -0.82 -6.26
N LEU A 60 -3.45 -1.88 -5.82
CA LEU A 60 -2.55 -1.85 -4.68
C LEU A 60 -1.15 -2.30 -5.14
N VAL A 61 -0.14 -1.49 -4.85
CA VAL A 61 1.27 -1.76 -5.19
C VAL A 61 2.06 -1.89 -3.90
N ALA A 62 2.77 -3.00 -3.72
CA ALA A 62 3.77 -3.17 -2.67
C ALA A 62 5.10 -2.60 -3.17
N LEU A 63 5.71 -1.67 -2.43
CA LEU A 63 6.95 -1.04 -2.84
C LEU A 63 8.16 -1.87 -2.41
N GLY A 64 9.17 -1.92 -3.28
CA GLY A 64 10.49 -2.46 -2.97
C GLY A 64 11.48 -1.35 -2.62
N GLU A 65 12.72 -1.52 -3.03
CA GLU A 65 13.71 -0.44 -2.94
C GLU A 65 13.33 0.71 -3.87
N LEU A 66 13.36 1.93 -3.33
CA LEU A 66 12.96 3.13 -4.04
C LEU A 66 14.18 4.01 -4.34
N HIS A 67 14.27 4.47 -5.58
CA HIS A 67 15.17 5.55 -5.97
C HIS A 67 14.75 6.86 -5.26
N PHE A 68 15.69 7.79 -5.05
CA PHE A 68 15.41 9.02 -4.29
C PHE A 68 14.29 9.86 -4.92
N MET A 69 14.22 9.89 -6.25
CA MET A 69 13.15 10.57 -6.98
C MET A 69 11.77 9.94 -6.76
N GLU A 70 11.70 8.61 -6.63
CA GLU A 70 10.43 7.93 -6.38
C GLU A 70 9.93 8.25 -4.98
N LYS A 71 10.83 8.31 -3.99
CA LYS A 71 10.49 8.75 -2.63
C LYS A 71 9.92 10.17 -2.62
N GLU A 72 10.61 11.11 -3.27
CA GLU A 72 10.15 12.50 -3.38
C GLU A 72 8.78 12.61 -4.07
N ALA A 73 8.59 11.85 -5.15
CA ALA A 73 7.32 11.79 -5.86
C ALA A 73 6.20 11.23 -4.97
N LEU A 74 6.45 10.17 -4.20
CA LEU A 74 5.45 9.57 -3.30
C LEU A 74 5.05 10.53 -2.17
N VAL A 75 6.00 11.26 -1.59
CA VAL A 75 5.71 12.29 -0.58
C VAL A 75 4.86 13.40 -1.18
N ARG A 76 5.23 13.92 -2.35
CA ARG A 76 4.56 15.08 -2.96
C ARG A 76 3.23 14.76 -3.64
N LEU A 77 3.12 13.60 -4.27
CA LEU A 77 2.00 13.25 -5.14
C LEU A 77 1.06 12.21 -4.53
N ALA A 78 1.54 11.41 -3.58
CA ALA A 78 0.77 10.33 -2.95
C ALA A 78 0.66 10.49 -1.43
N SER A 79 1.09 11.62 -0.86
CA SER A 79 1.04 11.89 0.58
C SER A 79 1.69 10.78 1.42
N ALA A 80 2.82 10.25 0.96
CA ALA A 80 3.60 9.27 1.72
C ALA A 80 4.13 9.86 3.04
N PRO A 81 4.31 9.04 4.09
CA PRO A 81 5.04 9.47 5.28
C PRO A 81 6.48 9.86 4.95
N LEU A 82 7.02 10.83 5.71
CA LEU A 82 8.40 11.32 5.59
C LEU A 82 9.42 10.35 6.19
#